data_AF-A0A1U9ALQ8-F1
#
_entry.id   AF-A0A1U9ALQ8-F1
#
_cell.length_a   1.000
_cell.length_b   1.000
_cell.length_c   1.000
_cell.angle_alpha   90.00
_cell.angle_beta   90.00
_cell.angle_gamma   90.00
#
_symmetry.space_group_name_H-M   'P 1'
#
loop_
_entity.id
_entity.type
_entity.pdbx_description
1 polymer ?
#
loop_
_entity_poly.entity_id
_entity_poly.type
_entity_poly.pdbx_seq_one_letter_code
_entity_poly.pdbx_strand_id
1 'polypeptide(L)'
;MLGGLFLTLSSAFGFMFGKSRVLSLLLLVEGGYLGVVCFMAGIMGMCDVSPFLIILMVGACEAGVMLGGVVKLVRSHGNDYVRSLGVYKC
;
A
#
# COMPACT_ATOMS: atom_id res chain seq x y z
N MET A 1 9.50 -16.04 7.99
CA MET A 1 8.33 -15.79 8.86
C MET A 1 8.43 -14.50 9.66
N LEU A 2 9.33 -14.39 10.64
CA LEU A 2 9.39 -13.22 11.54
C LEU A 2 9.60 -11.88 10.79
N GLY A 3 10.45 -11.88 9.76
CA GLY A 3 10.69 -10.69 8.93
C GLY A 3 9.47 -10.20 8.15
N GLY A 4 8.68 -11.13 7.58
CA GLY A 4 7.44 -10.79 6.88
C GLY A 4 6.39 -10.19 7.81
N LEU A 5 6.25 -10.75 9.02
CA LEU A 5 5.37 -10.20 10.05
C LEU A 5 5.80 -8.78 10.45
N PHE A 6 7.09 -8.55 10.72
CA PHE A 6 7.60 -7.23 11.09
C PHE A 6 7.37 -6.19 9.98
N LEU A 7 7.56 -6.57 8.71
CA LEU A 7 7.28 -5.72 7.55
C LEU A 7 5.80 -5.35 7.44
N THR A 8 4.89 -6.31 7.62
CA THR A 8 3.44 -6.00 7.59
C THR A 8 3.02 -5.08 8.74
N LEU A 9 3.52 -5.31 9.95
CA LEU A 9 3.18 -4.50 11.13
C LEU A 9 3.75 -3.08 11.01
N SER A 10 5.00 -2.93 10.58
CA SER A 10 5.61 -1.60 10.37
C SER A 10 4.91 -0.82 9.26
N SER A 11 4.50 -1.50 8.18
CA SER A 11 3.73 -0.88 7.10
C SER A 11 2.35 -0.44 7.56
N ALA A 12 1.63 -1.29 8.31
CA ALA A 12 0.33 -0.93 8.88
C ALA A 12 0.43 0.23 9.87
N PHE A 13 1.45 0.22 10.73
CA PHE A 13 1.69 1.31 11.67
C PHE A 13 2.04 2.62 10.94
N GLY A 14 2.90 2.54 9.92
CA GLY A 14 3.23 3.68 9.07
C GLY A 14 2.04 4.20 8.26
N PHE A 15 1.07 3.36 7.89
CA PHE A 15 -0.16 3.78 7.23
C PHE A 15 -1.07 4.55 8.21
N MET A 16 -1.25 4.06 9.44
CA MET A 16 -2.08 4.71 10.46
C MET A 16 -1.53 6.07 10.93
N PHE A 17 -0.20 6.18 11.05
CA PHE A 17 0.48 7.39 11.53
C PHE A 17 1.18 8.18 10.41
N GLY A 18 0.96 7.78 9.16
CA GLY A 18 1.67 8.30 7.99
C GLY A 18 1.44 9.78 7.78
N LYS A 19 2.52 10.49 7.41
CA LYS A 19 2.45 11.90 7.01
C LYS A 19 1.54 12.09 5.81
N SER A 20 0.97 13.28 5.71
CA SER A 20 -0.11 13.68 4.81
C SER A 20 0.11 13.49 3.30
N ARG A 21 1.20 12.90 2.79
CA ARG A 21 1.40 12.69 1.34
C ARG A 21 0.81 11.37 0.89
N VAL A 22 -0.11 11.42 -0.07
CA VAL A 22 -0.80 10.22 -0.58
C VAL A 22 0.20 9.24 -1.20
N LEU A 23 1.27 9.73 -1.84
CA LEU A 23 2.29 8.88 -2.44
C LEU A 23 3.05 8.02 -1.41
N SER A 24 3.31 8.56 -0.21
CA SER A 24 3.94 7.79 0.86
C SER A 24 3.01 6.70 1.39
N LEU A 25 1.71 6.98 1.48
CA LEU A 25 0.69 5.98 1.84
C LEU A 25 0.61 4.84 0.81
N LEU A 26 0.75 5.15 -0.48
CA LEU A 26 0.81 4.16 -1.56
C LEU A 26 1.96 3.15 -1.36
N LEU A 27 3.15 3.65 -1.05
CA LEU A 27 4.33 2.81 -0.79
C LEU A 27 4.18 1.95 0.46
N LEU A 28 3.53 2.47 1.51
CA LEU A 28 3.22 1.71 2.72
C LEU A 28 2.24 0.55 2.42
N VAL A 29 1.26 0.79 1.55
CA VAL A 29 0.32 -0.25 1.11
C VAL A 29 1.04 -1.32 0.28
N GLU A 30 1.90 -0.92 -0.66
CA GLU A 30 2.71 -1.86 -1.47
C GLU A 30 3.67 -2.70 -0.59
N GLY A 31 4.33 -2.06 0.38
CA GLY A 31 5.15 -2.74 1.39
C GLY A 31 4.35 -3.74 2.25
N GLY A 32 3.08 -3.43 2.52
CA GLY A 32 2.14 -4.35 3.17
C GLY A 32 1.90 -5.63 2.36
N TYR A 33 1.57 -5.51 1.08
CA TYR A 33 1.38 -6.68 0.19
C TYR A 33 2.66 -7.53 0.09
N LEU A 34 3.82 -6.89 -0.04
CA LEU A 34 5.11 -7.58 -0.06
C LEU A 34 5.40 -8.31 1.26
N GLY A 35 5.08 -7.68 2.40
CA GLY A 35 5.20 -8.29 3.72
C GLY A 35 4.32 -9.53 3.88
N VAL A 36 3.08 -9.49 3.40
CA VAL A 36 2.14 -10.63 3.42
C VAL A 36 2.68 -11.78 2.56
N VAL A 37 3.17 -11.48 1.36
CA VAL A 37 3.79 -12.48 0.47
C VAL A 37 5.01 -13.13 1.14
N CYS A 38 5.91 -12.34 1.74
CA CYS A 38 7.08 -12.85 2.45
C CYS A 38 6.70 -13.68 3.69
N PHE A 39 5.64 -13.28 4.40
CA PHE A 39 5.11 -14.04 5.53
C PHE A 39 4.61 -15.40 5.07
N MET A 40 3.70 -15.42 4.09
CA MET A 40 3.09 -16.63 3.51
C MET A 40 4.14 -17.59 2.92
N ALA A 41 5.14 -17.06 2.22
CA ALA A 41 6.24 -17.86 1.66
C ALA A 41 7.06 -18.55 2.75
N GLY A 42 7.15 -17.92 3.93
CA GLY A 42 7.80 -18.52 5.10
C GLY A 42 6.98 -19.59 5.81
N ILE A 43 5.65 -19.62 5.68
CA ILE A 43 4.77 -20.62 6.33
C ILE A 43 4.56 -21.84 5.46
N MET A 44 4.19 -21.59 4.19
CA MET A 44 3.78 -22.64 3.25
C MET A 44 4.95 -23.12 2.39
N GLY A 45 6.08 -22.41 2.40
CA GLY A 45 7.13 -22.60 1.41
C GLY A 45 6.69 -22.13 0.01
N MET A 46 7.56 -22.26 -0.98
CA MET A 46 7.27 -21.90 -2.38
C MET A 46 6.79 -23.11 -3.21
N CYS A 47 5.96 -23.98 -2.62
CA CYS A 47 5.45 -25.16 -3.33
C CYS A 47 4.48 -24.78 -4.47
N ASP A 48 3.58 -23.82 -4.21
CA ASP A 48 2.63 -23.30 -5.19
C ASP A 48 2.78 -21.78 -5.32
N VAL A 49 3.21 -21.31 -6.48
CA VAL A 49 3.48 -19.88 -6.73
C VAL A 49 2.22 -19.07 -7.07
N SER A 50 1.16 -19.74 -7.51
CA SER A 50 -0.12 -19.14 -7.92
C SER A 50 -0.73 -18.17 -6.90
N PRO A 51 -0.88 -18.50 -5.59
CA PRO A 51 -1.46 -17.58 -4.62
C PRO A 51 -0.62 -16.30 -4.44
N PHE A 52 0.71 -16.40 -4.51
CA PHE A 52 1.59 -15.25 -4.39
C PHE A 52 1.45 -14.29 -5.56
N LEU A 53 1.37 -14.83 -6.78
CA LEU A 53 1.16 -14.05 -8.00
C LEU A 53 -0.20 -13.36 -7.99
N ILE A 54 -1.27 -14.04 -7.55
CA ILE A 54 -2.60 -13.44 -7.46
C ILE A 54 -2.59 -12.25 -6.49
N ILE A 55 -1.98 -12.40 -5.31
CA ILE A 55 -1.89 -11.32 -4.32
C ILE A 55 -1.10 -10.13 -4.88
N LEU A 56 0.03 -10.38 -5.56
CA LEU A 56 0.84 -9.33 -6.18
C LEU A 56 0.09 -8.61 -7.31
N MET A 57 -0.64 -9.34 -8.15
CA MET A 57 -1.42 -8.74 -9.24
C MET A 57 -2.55 -7.87 -8.71
N VAL A 58 -3.28 -8.34 -7.70
CA VAL A 58 -4.32 -7.53 -7.03
C VAL A 58 -3.69 -6.29 -6.40
N GLY A 59 -2.56 -6.42 -5.71
CA GLY A 59 -1.85 -5.27 -5.13
C GLY A 59 -1.42 -4.24 -6.19
N ALA A 60 -0.90 -4.69 -7.32
CA ALA A 60 -0.51 -3.81 -8.43
C ALA A 60 -1.73 -3.11 -9.08
N CYS A 61 -2.86 -3.82 -9.22
CA CYS A 61 -4.11 -3.23 -9.71
C CYS A 61 -4.63 -2.12 -8.80
N GLU A 62 -4.68 -2.36 -7.49
CA GLU A 62 -5.10 -1.36 -6.49
C GLU A 62 -4.16 -0.15 -6.48
N ALA A 63 -2.85 -0.37 -6.58
CA ALA A 63 -1.85 0.70 -6.68
C ALA A 63 -2.07 1.56 -7.95
N GLY A 64 -2.38 0.94 -9.08
CA GLY A 64 -2.69 1.64 -10.33
C GLY A 64 -3.91 2.57 -10.21
N VAL A 65 -4.99 2.09 -9.58
CA VAL A 65 -6.18 2.89 -9.29
C VAL A 65 -5.84 4.06 -8.36
N MET A 66 -5.07 3.80 -7.30
CA MET A 66 -4.69 4.82 -6.32
C MET A 66 -3.78 5.91 -6.94
N LEU A 67 -2.84 5.54 -7.82
CA LEU A 67 -2.03 6.48 -8.60
C LEU A 67 -2.88 7.38 -9.50
N GLY A 68 -3.89 6.81 -10.17
CA GLY A 68 -4.85 7.59 -10.95
C GLY A 68 -5.57 8.64 -10.11
N GLY A 69 -5.94 8.28 -8.88
CA GLY A 69 -6.49 9.20 -7.88
C GLY A 69 -5.51 10.32 -7.51
N VAL A 70 -4.23 10.00 -7.24
CA VAL A 70 -3.19 11.00 -6.95
C VAL A 70 -3.02 11.99 -8.10
N VAL A 71 -3.00 11.52 -9.36
CA VAL A 71 -2.89 12.40 -10.52
C VAL A 71 -4.06 13.37 -10.58
N LYS A 72 -5.29 12.92 -10.29
CA LYS A 72 -6.46 13.81 -10.22
C LYS A 72 -6.33 14.85 -9.10
N LEU A 73 -5.84 14.46 -7.93
CA LEU A 73 -5.62 15.38 -6.80
C LEU A 73 -4.56 16.43 -7.09
N VAL A 74 -3.44 16.03 -7.70
CA VAL A 74 -2.40 16.96 -8.12
C VAL A 74 -2.93 17.93 -9.19
N ARG A 75 -3.78 17.49 -10.12
CA ARG A 75 -4.40 18.38 -11.11
C ARG A 75 -5.45 19.32 -10.52
N SER A 76 -6.18 18.93 -9.48
CA SER A 76 -7.25 19.75 -8.89
C SER A 76 -6.74 20.73 -7.83
N HIS A 77 -5.82 20.28 -6.97
CA HIS A 77 -5.32 21.06 -5.82
C HIS A 77 -3.86 21.50 -5.97
N GLY A 78 -3.16 21.05 -7.02
CA GLY A 78 -1.75 21.36 -7.24
C GLY A 78 -0.78 20.58 -6.35
N ASN A 79 -1.27 19.66 -5.51
CA ASN A 79 -0.45 19.00 -4.50
C ASN A 79 -1.06 17.68 -3.98
N ASP A 80 -0.22 16.74 -3.53
CA ASP A 80 -0.58 15.37 -3.11
C ASP A 80 -0.87 15.21 -1.59
N TYR A 81 -1.14 16.30 -0.88
CA TYR A 81 -1.46 16.25 0.56
C TYR A 81 -2.92 15.83 0.79
N VAL A 82 -3.12 14.76 1.58
CA VAL A 82 -4.41 14.30 2.15
C VAL A 82 -5.14 15.43 2.86
N ARG A 83 -4.41 16.35 3.52
CA ARG A 83 -5.01 17.51 4.20
C ARG A 83 -5.74 18.47 3.25
N SER A 84 -5.37 18.49 1.97
CA SER A 84 -6.06 19.27 0.94
C SER A 84 -7.46 18.73 0.62
N LEU A 85 -7.77 17.48 0.99
CA LEU A 85 -9.12 16.91 0.94
C LEU A 85 -10.02 17.43 2.08
N GLY A 86 -9.48 18.21 3.02
CA GLY A 86 -10.27 18.84 4.08
C GLY A 86 -11.35 19.81 3.59
N VAL A 87 -11.36 20.14 2.28
CA VAL A 87 -12.41 20.92 1.62
C VAL A 87 -13.77 20.22 1.64
N TYR A 88 -13.82 18.89 1.81
CA TYR A 88 -15.09 18.14 1.94
C TYR A 88 -15.62 18.07 3.38
N LYS A 89 -14.98 18.75 4.36
CA LYS A 89 -15.54 18.94 5.70
C LYS A 89 -16.54 20.11 5.64
N CYS A 90 -17.75 19.82 5.20
CA CYS A 90 -18.94 20.60 5.49
C CYS A 90 -19.82 19.79 6.44
#